data_AF-A0A0L0N278-F1
#
_entry.id   AF-A0A0L0N278-F1
#
_cell.length_a   1.000
_cell.length_b   1.000
_cell.length_c   1.000
_cell.angle_alpha   90.00
_cell.angle_beta   90.00
_cell.angle_gamma   90.00
#
_symmetry.space_group_name_H-M   'P 1'
#
loop_
_entity.id
_entity.type
_entity.pdbx_description
1 polymer ?
#
loop_
_entity_poly.entity_id
_entity_poly.type
_entity_poly.pdbx_seq_one_letter_code
_entity_poly.pdbx_strand_id
1 'polypeptide(L)'
;MADAPDVWVYSPSFALAVLGSIVYGLLFLALAYLTFVRYRAWYFTVVFVGAAVEVAAYVLRTVSTQDRSDLLAYVMTLSVTVLAPVFVAAGNYLLISYFIGAVLPQSHHRILGIPGKRLTPIFVSFDIIAFMI
;
A
#
# COMPACT_ATOMS: atom_id res chain seq x y z
N MET A 1 11.36 -39.79 2.42
CA MET A 1 10.62 -38.59 2.82
C MET A 1 10.30 -37.86 1.55
N ALA A 2 9.02 -37.78 1.16
CA ALA A 2 8.64 -37.04 -0.03
C ALA A 2 8.88 -35.55 0.26
N ASP A 3 9.74 -34.91 -0.52
CA ASP A 3 9.97 -33.46 -0.43
C ASP A 3 8.63 -32.75 -0.62
N ALA A 4 8.17 -32.04 0.39
CA ALA A 4 6.95 -31.25 0.27
C ALA A 4 7.15 -30.24 -0.89
N PRO A 5 6.17 -30.09 -1.80
CA PRO A 5 6.32 -29.20 -2.93
C PRO A 5 6.55 -27.77 -2.43
N ASP A 6 7.67 -27.18 -2.83
CA ASP A 6 7.98 -25.77 -2.56
C ASP A 6 7.01 -24.90 -3.37
N VAL A 7 6.35 -23.96 -2.70
CA VAL A 7 5.36 -23.07 -3.34
C VAL A 7 6.06 -21.96 -4.12
N TRP A 8 7.32 -21.66 -3.81
CA TRP A 8 8.09 -20.61 -4.45
C TRP A 8 8.68 -21.07 -5.79
N VAL A 9 8.53 -20.26 -6.84
CA VAL A 9 9.13 -20.48 -8.17
C VAL A 9 10.64 -20.18 -8.19
N TYR A 10 11.19 -19.65 -7.10
CA TYR A 10 12.59 -19.26 -6.92
C TYR A 10 13.01 -19.49 -5.47
N SER A 11 14.32 -19.49 -5.19
CA SER A 11 14.84 -19.61 -3.82
C SER A 11 14.65 -18.29 -3.04
N PRO A 12 13.72 -18.18 -2.08
CA PRO A 12 13.50 -16.94 -1.36
C PRO A 12 14.64 -16.68 -0.35
N SER A 13 15.15 -15.45 -0.33
CA SER A 13 16.20 -15.04 0.63
C SER A 13 15.58 -14.48 1.90
N PHE A 14 15.79 -15.18 3.02
CA PHE A 14 15.37 -14.74 4.35
C PHE A 14 15.99 -13.38 4.73
N ALA A 15 17.29 -13.21 4.44
CA ALA A 15 18.01 -11.97 4.75
C ALA A 15 17.39 -10.75 4.04
N LEU A 16 16.97 -10.90 2.78
CA LEU A 16 16.31 -9.82 2.04
C LEU A 16 14.90 -9.52 2.58
N ALA A 17 14.16 -10.55 3.00
CA ALA A 17 12.84 -10.35 3.60
C ALA A 17 12.92 -9.59 4.93
N VAL A 18 13.91 -9.92 5.78
CA VAL A 18 14.15 -9.22 7.05
C VAL A 18 14.60 -7.78 6.80
N LEU A 19 15.53 -7.57 5.87
CA LEU A 19 15.98 -6.23 5.49
C LEU A 19 14.81 -5.37 5.01
N GLY A 20 13.95 -5.91 4.16
CA GLY A 20 12.74 -5.22 3.70
C GLY A 20 11.81 -4.85 4.85
N SER A 21 11.58 -5.78 5.79
CA SER A 21 10.74 -5.52 6.98
C SER A 21 11.28 -4.36 7.82
N ILE A 22 12.59 -4.29 8.03
CA ILE A 22 13.24 -3.21 8.78
C ILE A 22 13.11 -1.88 8.03
N VAL A 23 13.44 -1.85 6.74
CA VAL A 23 13.41 -0.63 5.92
C VAL A 23 12.01 -0.06 5.85
N TYR A 24 11.01 -0.87 5.51
CA TYR A 24 9.62 -0.41 5.46
C TYR A 24 9.07 -0.08 6.83
N GLY A 25 9.49 -0.78 7.89
CA GLY A 25 9.16 -0.43 9.27
C GLY A 25 9.65 0.96 9.67
N LEU A 26 10.90 1.30 9.32
CA LEU A 26 11.46 2.63 9.56
C LEU A 26 10.74 3.71 8.74
N LEU A 27 10.45 3.43 7.47
CA LEU A 27 9.67 4.34 6.61
C LEU A 27 8.26 4.58 7.15
N PHE A 28 7.60 3.53 7.66
CA PHE A 28 6.29 3.63 8.30
C PHE A 28 6.33 4.52 9.53
N LEU A 29 7.32 4.36 10.41
CA LEU A 29 7.48 5.21 11.59
C LEU A 29 7.77 6.67 11.22
N ALA A 30 8.64 6.89 10.23
CA ALA A 30 8.92 8.22 9.71
C ALA A 30 7.65 8.86 9.15
N LEU A 31 6.87 8.12 8.36
CA LEU A 31 5.60 8.57 7.81
C LEU A 31 4.57 8.88 8.91
N ALA A 32 4.49 8.05 9.95
CA ALA A 32 3.63 8.26 11.10
C ALA A 32 3.96 9.60 11.80
N TYR A 33 5.25 9.83 12.06
CA TYR A 33 5.73 11.06 12.70
C TYR A 33 5.41 12.30 11.85
N LEU A 34 5.72 12.24 10.55
CA LEU A 34 5.46 13.37 9.65
C LEU A 34 3.95 13.66 9.54
N THR A 35 3.13 12.63 9.37
CA THR A 35 1.69 12.77 9.14
C THR A 35 0.95 13.23 10.40
N PHE A 36 1.16 12.59 11.55
CA PHE A 36 0.38 12.85 12.76
C PHE A 36 0.98 13.94 13.66
N VAL A 37 2.30 13.99 13.78
CA VAL A 37 2.97 14.89 14.73
C VAL A 37 3.38 16.20 14.07
N ARG A 38 4.13 16.13 12.96
CA ARG A 38 4.76 17.31 12.37
C ARG A 38 3.83 18.18 11.52
N TYR A 39 3.05 17.55 10.64
CA TYR A 39 2.20 18.25 9.67
C TYR A 39 0.71 18.15 9.97
N ARG A 40 0.28 17.24 10.87
CA ARG A 40 -1.14 16.98 11.18
C ARG A 40 -2.00 16.80 9.92
N ALA A 41 -1.45 16.10 8.94
CA ALA A 41 -2.04 15.89 7.63
C ALA A 41 -3.07 14.75 7.66
N TRP A 42 -4.22 14.99 8.32
CA TRP A 42 -5.29 13.99 8.48
C TRP A 42 -5.83 13.43 7.14
N TYR A 43 -5.73 14.20 6.06
CA TYR A 43 -6.11 13.75 4.71
C TYR A 43 -5.17 12.67 4.14
N PHE A 44 -3.97 12.51 4.70
CA PHE A 44 -2.93 11.57 4.23
C PHE A 44 -2.95 10.22 4.98
N THR A 45 -3.96 10.01 5.83
CA THR A 45 -4.15 8.79 6.63
C THR A 45 -4.27 7.53 5.76
N VAL A 46 -4.81 7.64 4.54
CA VAL A 46 -4.89 6.51 3.59
C VAL A 46 -3.51 5.99 3.19
N VAL A 47 -2.53 6.89 3.00
CA VAL A 47 -1.13 6.49 2.70
C VAL A 47 -0.48 5.85 3.91
N PHE A 48 -0.80 6.31 5.12
CA PHE A 48 -0.34 5.68 6.35
C PHE A 48 -0.86 4.24 6.49
N VAL A 49 -2.13 3.99 6.14
CA VAL A 49 -2.68 2.62 6.08
C VAL A 49 -1.92 1.79 5.03
N GLY A 50 -1.66 2.34 3.84
CA GLY A 50 -0.86 1.67 2.81
C GLY A 50 0.54 1.28 3.28
N ALA A 51 1.21 2.17 4.02
CA ALA A 51 2.52 1.87 4.61
C ALA A 51 2.45 0.78 5.70
N ALA A 52 1.38 0.74 6.50
CA ALA A 52 1.16 -0.35 7.45
C ALA A 52 0.96 -1.70 6.74
N VAL A 53 0.20 -1.71 5.65
CA VAL A 53 -0.02 -2.88 4.79
C VAL A 53 1.29 -3.38 4.19
N GLU A 54 2.15 -2.46 3.72
CA GLU A 54 3.48 -2.81 3.19
C GLU A 54 4.38 -3.46 4.25
N VAL A 55 4.41 -2.90 5.47
CA VAL A 55 5.15 -3.50 6.59
C VAL A 55 4.62 -4.90 6.90
N ALA A 56 3.29 -5.07 6.96
CA ALA A 56 2.68 -6.36 7.19
C ALA A 56 3.02 -7.36 6.07
N ALA A 57 3.09 -6.92 4.81
CA ALA A 57 3.48 -7.75 3.68
C ALA A 57 4.90 -8.29 3.84
N TYR A 58 5.86 -7.44 4.23
CA TYR A 58 7.24 -7.87 4.45
C TYR A 58 7.40 -8.76 5.68
N VAL A 59 6.63 -8.52 6.75
CA VAL A 59 6.60 -9.43 7.91
C VAL A 59 6.05 -10.80 7.50
N LEU A 60 4.92 -10.85 6.78
CA LEU A 60 4.39 -12.11 6.24
C LEU A 60 5.40 -12.79 5.31
N ARG A 61 6.12 -12.01 4.51
CA ARG A 61 7.19 -12.53 3.64
C ARG A 61 8.29 -13.21 4.44
N THR A 62 8.74 -12.63 5.55
CA THR A 62 9.75 -13.27 6.40
C THR A 62 9.28 -14.62 6.94
N VAL A 63 8.04 -14.72 7.40
CA VAL A 63 7.43 -15.97 7.87
C VAL A 63 7.33 -16.98 6.71
N SER A 64 6.82 -16.56 5.55
CA SER A 64 6.67 -17.43 4.37
C SER A 64 8.02 -17.90 3.79
N THR A 65 9.12 -17.16 4.00
CA THR A 65 10.46 -17.63 3.61
C THR A 65 11.03 -18.71 4.52
N GLN A 66 10.53 -18.83 5.76
CA GLN A 66 10.89 -19.90 6.70
C GLN A 66 10.06 -21.16 6.42
N ASP A 67 8.75 -21.00 6.26
CA ASP A 67 7.81 -22.10 6.01
C ASP A 67 7.39 -22.14 4.53
N ARG A 68 8.29 -22.66 3.68
CA ARG A 68 8.13 -22.65 2.21
C ARG A 68 7.05 -23.56 1.66
N SER A 69 6.60 -24.53 2.46
CA SER A 69 5.51 -25.44 2.12
C SER A 69 4.12 -24.88 2.43
N ASP A 70 4.03 -23.75 3.14
CA ASP A 70 2.74 -23.14 3.49
C ASP A 70 2.22 -22.24 2.35
N LEU A 71 1.22 -22.78 1.64
CA LEU A 71 0.52 -22.08 0.57
C LEU A 71 -0.20 -20.83 1.08
N LEU A 72 -0.78 -20.86 2.29
CA LEU A 72 -1.53 -19.73 2.82
C LEU A 72 -0.62 -18.55 3.10
N ALA A 73 0.53 -18.78 3.74
CA ALA A 73 1.52 -17.74 4.00
C ALA A 73 2.06 -17.11 2.71
N TYR A 74 2.28 -17.93 1.67
CA TYR A 74 2.73 -17.46 0.36
C TYR A 74 1.68 -16.57 -0.34
N VAL A 75 0.43 -17.05 -0.42
CA VAL A 75 -0.67 -16.30 -1.06
C VAL A 75 -0.91 -14.98 -0.33
N MET A 76 -0.96 -15.01 1.01
CA MET A 76 -1.14 -13.81 1.82
C MET A 76 -0.03 -12.78 1.58
N THR A 77 1.22 -13.21 1.53
CA THR A 77 2.35 -12.31 1.23
C THR A 77 2.16 -11.64 -0.12
N LEU A 78 1.86 -12.40 -1.18
CA LEU A 78 1.64 -11.88 -2.53
C LEU A 78 0.48 -10.88 -2.59
N SER A 79 -0.68 -11.26 -2.04
CA SER A 79 -1.87 -10.41 -2.07
C SER A 79 -1.66 -9.10 -1.32
N VAL A 80 -1.05 -9.15 -0.12
CA VAL A 80 -0.83 -7.96 0.71
C VAL A 80 0.23 -7.04 0.09
N THR A 81 1.29 -7.58 -0.53
CA THR A 81 2.29 -6.79 -1.27
C THR A 81 1.66 -6.02 -2.43
N VAL A 82 0.74 -6.62 -3.18
CA VAL A 82 0.05 -5.94 -4.29
C VAL A 82 -0.95 -4.89 -3.79
N LEU A 83 -1.53 -5.10 -2.61
CA LEU A 83 -2.51 -4.20 -2.02
C LEU A 83 -1.88 -2.88 -1.51
N ALA A 84 -0.65 -2.91 -1.00
CA ALA A 84 0.01 -1.72 -0.47
C ALA A 84 0.07 -0.50 -1.43
N PRO A 85 0.52 -0.61 -2.69
CA PRO A 85 0.59 0.52 -3.61
C PRO A 85 -0.79 1.10 -3.99
N VAL A 86 -1.87 0.33 -3.86
CA VAL A 86 -3.24 0.80 -4.10
C VAL A 86 -3.61 1.93 -3.16
N PHE A 87 -3.30 1.77 -1.87
CA PHE A 87 -3.55 2.80 -0.86
C PHE A 87 -2.72 4.07 -1.10
N VAL A 88 -1.49 3.91 -1.56
CA VAL A 88 -0.62 5.06 -1.92
C VAL A 88 -1.22 5.80 -3.13
N ALA A 89 -1.71 5.09 -4.14
CA ALA A 89 -2.39 5.68 -5.29
C ALA A 89 -3.66 6.44 -4.87
N ALA A 90 -4.49 5.85 -4.01
CA ALA A 90 -5.66 6.51 -3.44
C ALA A 90 -5.28 7.81 -2.70
N GLY A 91 -4.20 7.79 -1.92
CA GLY A 91 -3.65 8.96 -1.25
C GLY A 91 -3.20 10.07 -2.20
N ASN A 92 -2.57 9.72 -3.33
CA ASN A 92 -2.20 10.71 -4.35
C ASN A 92 -3.42 11.43 -4.93
N TYR A 93 -4.52 10.71 -5.18
CA TYR A 93 -5.76 11.34 -5.66
C TYR A 93 -6.42 12.24 -4.61
N LEU A 94 -6.35 11.87 -3.33
CA LEU A 94 -6.78 12.74 -2.24
C LEU A 94 -5.91 14.00 -2.13
N LEU A 95 -4.60 13.85 -2.28
CA LEU A 95 -3.66 14.96 -2.29
C LEU A 95 -3.94 15.94 -3.44
N ILE A 96 -4.19 15.42 -4.64
CA ILE A 96 -4.59 16.22 -5.80
C ILE A 96 -5.92 16.94 -5.50
N SER A 97 -6.90 16.24 -4.95
CA SER A 97 -8.21 16.82 -4.58
C SER A 97 -8.08 17.96 -3.58
N TYR A 98 -7.18 17.81 -2.61
CA TYR A 98 -6.86 18.83 -1.62
C TYR A 98 -6.17 20.04 -2.25
N PHE A 99 -5.15 19.83 -3.10
CA PHE A 99 -4.45 20.92 -3.78
C PHE A 99 -5.35 21.73 -4.71
N ILE A 100 -6.26 21.08 -5.44
CA ILE A 100 -7.24 21.79 -6.27
C ILE A 100 -8.07 22.74 -5.41
N GLY A 101 -8.58 22.26 -4.26
CA GLY A 101 -9.40 23.07 -3.37
C GLY A 101 -8.63 24.23 -2.73
N ALA A 102 -7.36 24.01 -2.38
CA ALA A 102 -6.54 24.97 -1.65
C ALA A 102 -5.85 26.02 -2.53
N VAL A 103 -5.44 25.66 -3.76
CA VAL A 103 -4.60 26.49 -4.62
C VAL A 103 -5.40 27.18 -5.73
N LEU A 104 -6.48 26.56 -6.21
CA LEU A 104 -7.20 27.04 -7.38
C LEU A 104 -8.35 28.00 -6.99
N PRO A 105 -8.55 29.13 -7.72
CA PRO A 105 -9.70 30.01 -7.50
C PRO A 105 -11.03 29.27 -7.64
N GLN A 106 -12.06 29.71 -6.91
CA GLN A 106 -13.42 29.11 -6.90
C GLN A 106 -14.02 28.93 -8.31
N SER A 107 -13.58 29.72 -9.30
CA SER A 107 -14.02 29.62 -10.70
C SER A 107 -13.44 28.42 -11.46
N HIS A 108 -12.36 27.79 -10.96
CA HIS A 108 -11.60 26.76 -11.66
C HIS A 108 -11.40 25.47 -10.84
N HIS A 109 -12.21 25.18 -9.81
CA HIS A 109 -12.13 23.93 -9.00
C HIS A 109 -12.44 22.61 -9.76
N ARG A 110 -12.14 22.53 -11.05
CA ARG A 110 -12.30 21.36 -11.91
C ARG A 110 -10.97 21.05 -12.58
N ILE A 111 -10.47 19.83 -12.40
CA ILE A 111 -9.42 19.28 -13.26
C ILE A 111 -10.13 18.47 -14.35
N LEU A 112 -9.87 18.76 -15.63
CA LEU A 112 -10.45 18.03 -16.77
C LEU A 112 -12.00 17.95 -16.75
N GLY A 113 -12.67 18.95 -16.16
CA GLY A 113 -14.14 18.99 -16.04
C GLY A 113 -14.73 18.16 -14.89
N ILE A 114 -13.92 17.40 -14.15
CA ILE A 114 -14.33 16.55 -13.02
C ILE A 114 -13.94 17.23 -11.70
N PRO A 115 -14.83 17.32 -10.70
CA PRO A 115 -14.45 17.80 -9.37
C PRO A 115 -13.48 16.79 -8.74
N GLY A 116 -12.36 17.25 -8.16
CA GLY A 116 -11.36 16.37 -7.53
C GLY A 116 -11.97 15.34 -6.56
N LYS A 117 -13.05 15.73 -5.86
CA LYS A 117 -13.85 14.85 -4.97
C LYS A 117 -14.37 13.56 -5.63
N ARG A 118 -14.51 13.50 -6.96
CA ARG A 118 -14.97 12.30 -7.69
C ARG A 118 -13.84 11.40 -8.18
N LEU A 119 -12.58 11.82 -8.08
CA LEU A 119 -11.45 11.04 -8.54
C LEU A 119 -11.20 9.81 -7.64
N THR A 120 -11.30 10.00 -6.33
CA THR A 120 -11.18 8.91 -5.33
C THR A 120 -12.22 7.79 -5.53
N PRO A 121 -13.54 8.05 -5.63
CA PRO A 121 -14.51 6.97 -5.84
C PRO A 121 -14.37 6.28 -7.20
N ILE A 122 -13.91 6.98 -8.25
CA ILE A 122 -13.63 6.35 -9.55
C ILE A 122 -12.51 5.32 -9.40
N PHE A 123 -11.38 5.69 -8.77
CA PHE A 123 -10.26 4.78 -8.54
C PHE A 123 -10.67 3.57 -7.69
N VAL A 124 -11.38 3.80 -6.58
CA VAL A 124 -11.87 2.70 -5.73
C VAL A 124 -12.79 1.76 -6.51
N SER A 125 -13.63 2.29 -7.40
CA SER A 125 -14.49 1.45 -8.24
C SER A 125 -13.68 0.57 -9.22
N PHE A 126 -12.65 1.13 -9.85
CA PHE A 126 -11.75 0.37 -10.73
C PHE A 126 -10.96 -0.69 -9.96
N ASP A 127 -10.50 -0.37 -8.75
CA ASP A 127 -9.75 -1.29 -7.89
C ASP A 127 -10.63 -2.47 -7.42
N ILE A 128 -11.88 -2.21 -7.05
CA ILE A 128 -12.87 -3.26 -6.76
C ILE A 128 -13.13 -4.15 -7.98
N ILE A 129 -13.28 -3.56 -9.17
CA ILE A 129 -13.46 -4.33 -10.40
C ILE A 129 -12.22 -5.18 -10.69
N ALA A 130 -11.02 -4.65 -10.47
CA ALA A 130 -9.77 -5.39 -10.64
C ALA A 130 -9.64 -6.57 -9.68
N PHE A 131 -10.15 -6.45 -8.44
CA PHE A 131 -10.21 -7.59 -7.51
C PHE A 131 -11.29 -8.63 -7.85
N MET A 132 -12.29 -8.28 -8.66
CA MET A 132 -13.36 -9.19 -9.08
C MET A 132 -13.03 -10.03 -10.32
N ILE A 133 -12.00 -9.66 -11.08
CA ILE A 133 -11.56 -10.36 -12.31
C ILE A 133 -10.37 -11.26 -11.97
#